data_AF-A0A318ZBY5-F1
#
_entry.id   AF-A0A318ZBY5-F1
#
_cell.length_a   1.000
_cell.length_b   1.000
_cell.length_c   1.000
_cell.angle_alpha   90.00
_cell.angle_beta   90.00
_cell.angle_gamma   90.00
#
_symmetry.space_group_name_H-M   'P 1'
#
loop_
_entity.id
_entity.type
_entity.pdbx_description
1 polymer ?
#
loop_
_entity_poly.entity_id
_entity_poly.type
_entity_poly.pdbx_seq_one_letter_code
_entity_poly.pdbx_strand_id
1 'polypeptide(L)'
;MVDAAYYHPAFKQTYFFGGRRYARIKFTPGKNDDEITWGPSKIDERWPSLTSLGFGTVDAVLPVEGSPDETYVFHGSRFARIKVVPESNNDTVVDGPWVITDKLKSLAAAGYDTIDAALPVPGKPGEVYIFRGTNYVRINLDQDKTVYGPAKLSVEWPALTKAGFDSVDAAFPVPEDKNGLAYFFRGDQYVKLKVIASAPDVINFGPKPIKDYWKSLDWI
;
A
#
# COMPACT_ATOMS: atom_id res chain seq x y z
N MET A 1 5.61 11.59 6.16
CA MET A 1 4.55 11.17 5.22
C MET A 1 4.35 9.66 5.30
N VAL A 2 3.12 9.16 5.11
CA VAL A 2 2.89 7.71 5.07
C VAL A 2 3.38 7.19 3.71
N ASP A 3 4.46 6.42 3.73
CA ASP A 3 5.08 5.89 2.50
C ASP A 3 4.47 4.54 2.11
N ALA A 4 4.04 3.74 3.09
CA ALA A 4 3.29 2.51 2.81
C ALA A 4 2.48 2.06 4.04
N ALA A 5 1.46 1.24 3.78
CA ALA A 5 0.66 0.64 4.85
C ALA A 5 0.23 -0.79 4.50
N TYR A 6 0.19 -1.66 5.50
CA TYR A 6 -0.17 -3.07 5.36
C TYR A 6 -1.00 -3.55 6.55
N TYR A 7 -2.24 -3.96 6.30
CA TYR A 7 -3.07 -4.63 7.31
C TYR A 7 -2.77 -6.13 7.34
N HIS A 8 -2.35 -6.63 8.49
CA HIS A 8 -2.14 -8.06 8.70
C HIS A 8 -3.46 -8.71 9.17
N PRO A 9 -4.12 -9.54 8.34
CA PRO A 9 -5.49 -10.00 8.61
C PRO A 9 -5.60 -10.94 9.83
N ALA A 10 -4.63 -11.84 10.03
CA ALA A 10 -4.64 -12.72 11.20
C ALA A 10 -4.37 -11.97 12.51
N PHE A 11 -3.49 -10.97 12.46
CA PHE A 11 -3.07 -10.22 13.65
C PHE A 11 -3.94 -9.00 13.96
N LYS A 12 -4.76 -8.57 12.98
CA LYS A 12 -5.70 -7.45 13.07
C LYS A 12 -5.06 -6.11 13.41
N GLN A 13 -3.87 -5.86 12.87
CA GLN A 13 -3.17 -4.58 13.03
C GLN A 13 -2.53 -4.16 11.72
N THR A 14 -2.33 -2.85 11.58
CA THR A 14 -1.76 -2.25 10.39
C THR A 14 -0.34 -1.79 10.68
N TYR A 15 0.58 -2.17 9.82
CA TYR A 15 1.95 -1.68 9.79
C TYR A 15 1.99 -0.44 8.91
N PHE A 16 2.40 0.69 9.45
CA PHE A 16 2.62 1.93 8.73
C PHE A 16 4.12 2.19 8.61
N PHE A 17 4.58 2.49 7.41
CA PHE A 17 5.97 2.81 7.10
C PHE A 17 6.09 4.30 6.77
N GLY A 18 7.15 4.92 7.27
CA GLY A 18 7.48 6.33 7.04
C GLY A 18 8.98 6.54 7.19
N GLY A 19 9.63 6.94 6.10
CA GLY A 19 11.07 6.99 5.95
C GLY A 19 11.72 5.65 6.33
N ARG A 20 12.68 5.71 7.27
CA ARG A 20 13.40 4.52 7.76
C ARG A 20 12.75 3.87 8.98
N ARG A 21 11.51 4.22 9.28
CA ARG A 21 10.78 3.74 10.47
C ARG A 21 9.46 3.11 10.09
N TYR A 22 8.95 2.32 11.02
CA TYR A 22 7.59 1.82 10.97
C TYR A 22 6.97 1.84 12.37
N ALA A 23 5.64 1.86 12.43
CA ALA A 23 4.89 1.55 13.63
C ALA A 23 3.77 0.56 13.32
N ARG A 24 3.35 -0.16 14.34
CA ARG A 24 2.19 -1.05 14.28
C ARG A 24 1.04 -0.38 15.01
N ILE A 25 -0.08 -0.25 14.32
CA ILE A 25 -1.23 0.50 14.80
C ILE A 25 -2.47 -0.37 14.74
N LYS A 26 -3.22 -0.35 15.84
CA LYS A 26 -4.54 -0.94 15.96
C LYS A 26 -5.57 0.17 15.92
N PHE A 27 -6.64 -0.01 15.16
CA PHE A 27 -7.73 0.95 15.07
C PHE A 27 -9.03 0.26 14.65
N THR A 28 -10.17 0.89 14.91
CA THR A 28 -11.47 0.45 14.37
C THR A 28 -11.84 1.34 13.18
N PRO A 29 -12.08 0.79 11.97
CA PRO A 29 -12.51 1.59 10.83
C PRO A 29 -13.71 2.50 11.14
N GLY A 30 -13.56 3.80 10.89
CA GLY A 30 -14.61 4.80 11.13
C GLY A 30 -14.70 5.31 12.58
N LYS A 31 -13.81 4.87 13.47
CA LYS A 31 -13.63 5.46 14.81
C LYS A 31 -12.27 6.18 14.89
N ASN A 32 -12.16 7.07 15.88
CA ASN A 32 -10.94 7.79 16.20
C ASN A 32 -10.28 7.18 17.44
N ASP A 33 -10.00 5.87 17.37
CA ASP A 33 -9.46 5.03 18.46
C ASP A 33 -8.13 4.38 18.07
N ASP A 34 -7.36 5.01 17.17
CA ASP A 34 -6.08 4.49 16.72
C ASP A 34 -5.01 4.53 17.81
N GLU A 35 -4.29 3.42 17.98
CA GLU A 35 -3.30 3.21 19.03
C GLU A 35 -2.04 2.55 18.44
N ILE A 36 -0.87 3.15 18.71
CA ILE A 36 0.41 2.48 18.48
C ILE A 36 0.53 1.32 19.47
N THR A 37 0.63 0.11 18.95
CA THR A 37 0.91 -1.10 19.75
C THR A 37 2.38 -1.49 19.71
N TRP A 38 3.16 -0.92 18.78
CA TRP A 38 4.60 -1.10 18.67
C TRP A 38 5.25 -0.01 17.83
N GLY A 39 6.47 0.39 18.20
CA GLY A 39 7.23 1.42 17.51
C GLY A 39 6.85 2.83 17.97
N PRO A 40 7.24 3.88 17.21
CA PRO A 40 7.98 3.81 15.96
C PRO A 40 9.38 3.23 16.16
N SER A 41 9.80 2.30 15.30
CA SER A 41 11.13 1.66 15.36
C SER A 41 11.78 1.70 13.98
N LYS A 42 13.11 1.61 13.94
CA LYS A 42 13.81 1.58 12.66
C LYS A 42 13.56 0.26 11.93
N ILE A 43 13.49 0.35 10.61
CA ILE A 43 13.30 -0.81 9.74
C ILE A 43 14.52 -1.75 9.84
N ASP A 44 15.73 -1.19 9.79
CA ASP A 44 17.00 -1.94 9.85
C ASP A 44 17.27 -2.68 11.17
N GLU A 45 16.54 -2.35 12.24
CA GLU A 45 16.63 -3.02 13.54
C GLU A 45 15.59 -4.12 13.74
N ARG A 46 14.48 -4.08 12.97
CA ARG A 46 13.27 -4.87 13.26
C ARG A 46 12.78 -5.72 12.10
N TRP A 47 13.27 -5.49 10.88
CA TRP A 47 12.93 -6.24 9.68
C TRP A 47 14.20 -6.87 9.09
N PRO A 48 14.70 -8.00 9.64
CA PRO A 48 15.81 -8.75 9.06
C PRO A 48 15.61 -9.09 7.58
N SER A 49 14.39 -9.34 7.10
CA SER A 49 14.16 -9.59 5.67
C SER A 49 14.53 -8.35 4.86
N LEU A 50 13.99 -7.17 5.19
CA LEU A 50 14.27 -5.91 4.50
C LEU A 50 15.75 -5.51 4.61
N THR A 51 16.35 -5.74 5.78
CA THR A 51 17.79 -5.51 5.99
C THR A 51 18.64 -6.38 5.09
N SER A 52 18.32 -7.68 4.97
CA SER A 52 19.05 -8.61 4.08
C SER A 52 18.95 -8.23 2.60
N LEU A 53 17.85 -7.57 2.19
CA LEU A 53 17.61 -7.09 0.83
C LEU A 53 18.27 -5.72 0.56
N GLY A 54 18.76 -5.06 1.61
CA GLY A 54 19.24 -3.67 1.59
C GLY A 54 18.12 -2.65 1.38
N PHE A 55 16.89 -2.97 1.81
CA PHE A 55 15.74 -2.06 1.74
C PHE A 55 15.71 -1.19 3.01
N GLY A 56 16.14 0.06 2.89
CA GLY A 56 16.17 1.01 4.01
C GLY A 56 14.85 1.76 4.23
N THR A 57 13.97 1.76 3.25
CA THR A 57 12.63 2.36 3.25
C THR A 57 11.67 1.40 2.55
N VAL A 58 10.37 1.65 2.66
CA VAL A 58 9.33 0.90 1.96
C VAL A 58 8.47 1.89 1.20
N ASP A 59 8.42 1.74 -0.12
CA ASP A 59 7.71 2.66 -1.00
C ASP A 59 6.29 2.17 -1.29
N ALA A 60 6.04 0.87 -1.24
CA ALA A 60 4.71 0.30 -1.34
C ALA A 60 4.66 -1.10 -0.74
N VAL A 61 3.46 -1.53 -0.34
CA VAL A 61 3.20 -2.88 0.13
C VAL A 61 1.94 -3.42 -0.55
N LEU A 62 2.00 -4.67 -1.01
CA LEU A 62 0.89 -5.38 -1.65
C LEU A 62 0.69 -6.75 -1.00
N PRO A 63 -0.42 -6.99 -0.29
CA PRO A 63 -0.73 -8.30 0.27
C PRO A 63 -0.73 -9.39 -0.80
N VAL A 64 -0.19 -10.57 -0.47
CA VAL A 64 -0.24 -11.73 -1.37
C VAL A 64 -1.60 -12.39 -1.22
N GLU A 65 -2.35 -12.50 -2.32
CA GLU A 65 -3.66 -13.15 -2.30
C GLU A 65 -3.55 -14.61 -1.85
N GLY A 66 -4.47 -15.04 -1.00
CA GLY A 66 -4.49 -16.38 -0.43
C GLY A 66 -3.46 -16.63 0.68
N SER A 67 -2.60 -15.65 1.00
CA SER A 67 -1.66 -15.74 2.12
C SER A 67 -2.03 -14.75 3.24
N PRO A 68 -2.16 -15.20 4.51
CA PRO A 68 -2.52 -14.33 5.62
C PRO A 68 -1.34 -13.53 6.18
N ASP A 69 -0.11 -13.91 5.84
CA ASP A 69 1.13 -13.40 6.43
C ASP A 69 2.21 -13.05 5.40
N GLU A 70 1.93 -13.17 4.10
CA GLU A 70 2.89 -12.79 3.07
C GLU A 70 2.49 -11.53 2.32
N THR A 71 3.49 -10.77 1.93
CA THR A 71 3.31 -9.50 1.22
C THR A 71 4.46 -9.22 0.28
N TYR A 72 4.18 -8.54 -0.82
CA TYR A 72 5.21 -7.93 -1.66
C TYR A 72 5.57 -6.57 -1.09
N VAL A 73 6.86 -6.32 -0.90
CA VAL A 73 7.40 -5.04 -0.43
C VAL A 73 8.28 -4.44 -1.52
N PHE A 74 8.07 -3.17 -1.83
CA PHE A 74 8.76 -2.44 -2.90
C PHE A 74 9.70 -1.39 -2.30
N HIS A 75 10.88 -1.26 -2.91
CA HIS A 75 11.90 -0.26 -2.57
C HIS A 75 12.73 0.08 -3.81
N GLY A 76 12.62 1.32 -4.28
CA GLY A 76 13.16 1.78 -5.54
C GLY A 76 12.69 0.90 -6.69
N SER A 77 13.64 0.42 -7.49
CA SER A 77 13.35 -0.44 -8.64
C SER A 77 13.23 -1.93 -8.33
N ARG A 78 13.21 -2.29 -7.04
CA ARG A 78 13.21 -3.67 -6.59
C ARG A 78 12.01 -3.98 -5.72
N PHE A 79 11.63 -5.25 -5.71
CA PHE A 79 10.62 -5.76 -4.79
C PHE A 79 10.92 -7.20 -4.40
N ALA A 80 10.38 -7.64 -3.27
CA ALA A 80 10.51 -9.00 -2.79
C ALA A 80 9.20 -9.46 -2.14
N ARG A 81 8.97 -10.76 -2.14
CA ARG A 81 7.91 -11.38 -1.35
C ARG A 81 8.49 -11.75 0.02
N ILE A 82 7.89 -11.25 1.08
CA ILE A 82 8.32 -11.56 2.45
C ILE A 82 7.17 -12.18 3.23
N LYS A 83 7.53 -12.97 4.24
CA LYS A 83 6.64 -13.45 5.28
C LYS A 83 6.78 -12.54 6.50
N VAL A 84 5.68 -11.93 6.92
CA VAL A 84 5.59 -11.08 8.10
C VAL A 84 5.22 -11.96 9.28
N VAL A 85 6.02 -11.92 10.36
CA VAL A 85 5.73 -12.68 11.59
C VAL A 85 5.43 -11.68 12.71
N PRO A 86 4.15 -11.45 13.04
CA PRO A 86 3.77 -10.49 14.07
C PRO A 86 4.46 -10.75 15.40
N GLU A 87 4.69 -9.67 16.16
CA GLU A 87 5.24 -9.73 17.52
C GLU A 87 6.65 -10.34 17.63
N SER A 88 7.35 -10.51 16.50
CA SER A 88 8.73 -10.99 16.46
C SER A 88 9.55 -10.25 15.41
N ASN A 89 10.87 -10.34 15.51
CA ASN A 89 11.81 -9.91 14.48
C ASN A 89 12.23 -11.11 13.61
N ASN A 90 11.28 -11.95 13.19
CA ASN A 90 11.55 -13.19 12.45
C ASN A 90 10.88 -13.20 11.07
N ASP A 91 10.60 -12.02 10.51
CA ASP A 91 10.18 -11.93 9.11
C ASP A 91 11.28 -12.47 8.18
N THR A 92 10.87 -13.15 7.11
CA THR A 92 11.79 -13.83 6.20
C THR A 92 11.50 -13.45 4.76
N VAL A 93 12.55 -13.35 3.95
CA VAL A 93 12.39 -13.31 2.49
C VAL A 93 11.86 -14.66 2.03
N VAL A 94 10.71 -14.66 1.36
CA VAL A 94 10.13 -15.85 0.73
C VAL A 94 10.69 -16.01 -0.68
N ASP A 95 10.76 -14.91 -1.43
CA ASP A 95 11.23 -14.90 -2.81
C ASP A 95 11.69 -13.50 -3.24
N GLY A 96 12.58 -13.43 -4.23
CA GLY A 96 13.26 -12.20 -4.66
C GLY A 96 14.61 -11.92 -3.96
N PRO A 97 15.14 -10.68 -4.02
CA PRO A 97 14.54 -9.51 -4.64
C PRO A 97 14.62 -9.57 -6.17
N TRP A 98 13.62 -9.01 -6.83
CA TRP A 98 13.63 -8.82 -8.27
C TRP A 98 13.67 -7.35 -8.64
N VAL A 99 14.23 -7.05 -9.81
CA VAL A 99 14.01 -5.78 -10.47
C VAL A 99 12.61 -5.79 -11.09
N ILE A 100 11.84 -4.71 -10.86
CA ILE A 100 10.43 -4.60 -11.29
C ILE A 100 10.28 -4.88 -12.78
N THR A 101 11.07 -4.21 -13.62
CA THR A 101 10.99 -4.33 -15.08
C THR A 101 11.48 -5.67 -15.62
N ASP A 102 12.31 -6.38 -14.86
CA ASP A 102 12.82 -7.69 -15.26
C ASP A 102 11.79 -8.78 -14.97
N LYS A 103 11.09 -8.67 -13.83
CA LYS A 103 10.13 -9.68 -13.35
C LYS A 103 8.70 -9.45 -13.85
N LEU A 104 8.25 -8.21 -13.95
CA LEU A 104 6.89 -7.84 -14.34
C LEU A 104 6.91 -7.11 -15.68
N LYS A 105 6.72 -7.86 -16.77
CA LYS A 105 6.72 -7.36 -18.14
C LYS A 105 5.56 -6.41 -18.40
N SER A 106 4.43 -6.60 -17.73
CA SER A 106 3.32 -5.65 -17.76
C SER A 106 3.72 -4.26 -17.25
N LEU A 107 4.47 -4.19 -16.14
CA LEU A 107 4.98 -2.93 -15.59
C LEU A 107 6.12 -2.34 -16.43
N ALA A 108 7.00 -3.18 -16.97
CA ALA A 108 8.03 -2.73 -17.91
C ALA A 108 7.42 -2.06 -19.14
N ALA A 109 6.41 -2.69 -19.76
CA ALA A 109 5.68 -2.15 -20.91
C ALA A 109 4.91 -0.87 -20.57
N ALA A 110 4.43 -0.74 -19.33
CA ALA A 110 3.80 0.47 -18.82
C ALA A 110 4.81 1.61 -18.54
N GLY A 111 6.12 1.33 -18.52
CA GLY A 111 7.17 2.29 -18.17
C GLY A 111 7.30 2.51 -16.65
N TYR A 112 6.97 1.51 -15.83
CA TYR A 112 6.99 1.57 -14.37
C TYR A 112 8.22 0.80 -13.87
N ASP A 113 9.30 1.54 -13.58
CA ASP A 113 10.53 1.02 -12.98
C ASP A 113 10.59 1.25 -11.45
N THR A 114 9.59 1.93 -10.90
CA THR A 114 9.33 2.24 -9.48
C THR A 114 7.81 2.34 -9.32
N ILE A 115 7.31 2.24 -8.08
CA ILE A 115 5.89 2.40 -7.77
C ILE A 115 5.74 3.22 -6.49
N ASP A 116 4.68 4.03 -6.40
CA ASP A 116 4.41 4.86 -5.22
C ASP A 116 3.36 4.21 -4.31
N ALA A 117 2.41 3.45 -4.88
CA ALA A 117 1.44 2.69 -4.10
C ALA A 117 0.88 1.52 -4.90
N ALA A 118 0.35 0.53 -4.18
CA ALA A 118 -0.36 -0.61 -4.77
C ALA A 118 -1.66 -0.88 -4.01
N LEU A 119 -2.73 -1.20 -4.74
CA LEU A 119 -4.04 -1.51 -4.15
C LEU A 119 -4.68 -2.70 -4.89
N PRO A 120 -5.02 -3.81 -4.19
CA PRO A 120 -5.81 -4.88 -4.77
C PRO A 120 -7.14 -4.36 -5.32
N VAL A 121 -7.56 -4.83 -6.49
CA VAL A 121 -8.81 -4.40 -7.13
C VAL A 121 -9.99 -5.10 -6.44
N PRO A 122 -10.97 -4.36 -5.87
CA PRO A 122 -12.10 -4.99 -5.19
C PRO A 122 -12.90 -5.92 -6.10
N GLY A 123 -13.11 -7.16 -5.62
CA GLY A 123 -13.88 -8.18 -6.34
C GLY A 123 -13.22 -8.73 -7.60
N LYS A 124 -11.92 -8.50 -7.79
CA LYS A 124 -11.14 -8.97 -8.95
C LYS A 124 -9.83 -9.63 -8.48
N PRO A 125 -9.90 -10.91 -8.06
CA PRO A 125 -8.73 -11.72 -7.69
C PRO A 125 -7.58 -11.59 -8.70
N GLY A 126 -6.36 -11.49 -8.20
CA GLY A 126 -5.11 -11.34 -8.95
C GLY A 126 -4.92 -9.95 -9.59
N GLU A 127 -5.92 -9.07 -9.57
CA GLU A 127 -5.82 -7.75 -10.18
C GLU A 127 -5.41 -6.67 -9.18
N VAL A 128 -4.53 -5.76 -9.61
CA VAL A 128 -3.93 -4.74 -8.76
C VAL A 128 -3.87 -3.41 -9.50
N TYR A 129 -4.24 -2.33 -8.82
CA TYR A 129 -3.91 -0.97 -9.21
C TYR A 129 -2.52 -0.61 -8.72
N ILE A 130 -1.63 -0.22 -9.63
CA ILE A 130 -0.28 0.24 -9.34
C ILE A 130 -0.20 1.73 -9.70
N PHE A 131 0.13 2.55 -8.71
CA PHE A 131 0.17 4.01 -8.82
C PHE A 131 1.62 4.49 -8.99
N ARG A 132 1.82 5.45 -9.88
CA ARG A 132 3.11 6.13 -10.07
C ARG A 132 2.92 7.53 -10.63
N GLY A 133 3.39 8.53 -9.88
CA GLY A 133 3.17 9.94 -10.16
C GLY A 133 1.70 10.24 -10.35
N THR A 134 1.35 10.88 -11.47
CA THR A 134 -0.03 11.25 -11.79
C THR A 134 -0.81 10.18 -12.56
N ASN A 135 -0.29 8.96 -12.64
CA ASN A 135 -0.87 7.87 -13.41
C ASN A 135 -1.02 6.61 -12.56
N TYR A 136 -1.81 5.68 -13.08
CA TYR A 136 -1.86 4.31 -12.59
C TYR A 136 -1.92 3.32 -13.76
N VAL A 137 -1.59 2.07 -13.49
CA VAL A 137 -1.85 0.93 -14.36
C VAL A 137 -2.60 -0.13 -13.55
N ARG A 138 -3.54 -0.83 -14.18
CA ARG A 138 -4.19 -2.00 -13.61
C ARG A 138 -3.65 -3.23 -14.30
N ILE A 139 -3.08 -4.14 -13.52
CA ILE A 139 -2.51 -5.40 -14.03
C ILE A 139 -3.22 -6.57 -13.38
N ASN A 140 -3.21 -7.72 -14.06
CA ASN A 140 -3.36 -9.01 -13.42
C ASN A 140 -1.95 -9.51 -13.10
N LEU A 141 -1.65 -9.66 -11.81
CA LEU A 141 -0.32 -10.00 -11.31
C LEU A 141 0.03 -11.47 -11.61
N ASP A 142 -0.94 -12.38 -11.50
CA ASP A 142 -0.71 -13.82 -11.73
C ASP A 142 -0.37 -14.12 -13.19
N GLN A 143 -1.01 -13.41 -14.12
CA GLN A 143 -0.80 -13.53 -15.56
C GLN A 143 0.28 -12.59 -16.09
N ASP A 144 0.81 -11.69 -15.25
CA ASP A 144 1.69 -10.57 -15.63
C ASP A 144 1.16 -9.82 -16.88
N LYS A 145 -0.11 -9.41 -16.82
CA LYS A 145 -0.81 -8.81 -17.96
C LYS A 145 -1.43 -7.47 -17.60
N THR A 146 -1.22 -6.47 -18.44
CA THR A 146 -1.95 -5.21 -18.36
C THR A 146 -3.43 -5.43 -18.65
N VAL A 147 -4.27 -5.09 -17.69
CA VAL A 147 -5.74 -5.09 -17.82
C VAL A 147 -6.21 -3.74 -18.33
N TYR A 148 -5.65 -2.65 -17.81
CA TYR A 148 -5.99 -1.29 -18.22
C TYR A 148 -4.85 -0.31 -17.90
N GLY A 149 -4.76 0.76 -18.71
CA GLY A 149 -3.76 1.81 -18.54
C GLY A 149 -2.41 1.50 -19.22
N PRO A 150 -1.37 2.33 -18.98
CA PRO A 150 -1.34 3.46 -18.03
C PRO A 150 -2.38 4.54 -18.34
N ALA A 151 -3.01 5.10 -17.31
CA ALA A 151 -3.99 6.15 -17.44
C ALA A 151 -3.84 7.21 -16.34
N LYS A 152 -4.32 8.42 -16.60
CA LYS A 152 -4.21 9.56 -15.67
C LYS A 152 -5.23 9.45 -14.55
N LEU A 153 -4.78 9.73 -13.32
CA LEU A 153 -5.68 9.80 -12.15
C LEU A 153 -6.76 10.86 -12.33
N SER A 154 -6.43 12.00 -12.93
CA SER A 154 -7.35 13.10 -13.19
C SER A 154 -8.55 12.75 -14.08
N VAL A 155 -8.49 11.61 -14.79
CA VAL A 155 -9.55 11.15 -15.69
C VAL A 155 -10.29 9.97 -15.07
N GLU A 156 -9.55 8.98 -14.57
CA GLU A 156 -10.12 7.69 -14.17
C GLU A 156 -10.46 7.60 -12.67
N TRP A 157 -9.94 8.52 -11.85
CA TRP A 157 -10.18 8.58 -10.40
C TRP A 157 -10.78 9.95 -10.02
N PRO A 158 -12.01 10.26 -10.47
CA PRO A 158 -12.62 11.56 -10.25
C PRO A 158 -12.85 11.90 -8.77
N ALA A 159 -13.16 10.93 -7.89
CA ALA A 159 -13.34 11.23 -6.47
C ALA A 159 -12.01 11.49 -5.76
N LEU A 160 -10.96 10.72 -6.06
CA LEU A 160 -9.59 10.98 -5.61
C LEU A 160 -9.12 12.37 -6.05
N THR A 161 -9.31 12.71 -7.33
CA THR A 161 -8.94 14.02 -7.89
C THR A 161 -9.74 15.15 -7.24
N LYS A 162 -11.05 14.96 -7.03
CA LYS A 162 -11.91 15.92 -6.31
C LYS A 162 -11.47 16.13 -4.86
N ALA A 163 -10.85 15.13 -4.25
CA ALA A 163 -10.25 15.24 -2.91
C ALA A 163 -8.90 15.99 -2.91
N GLY A 164 -8.40 16.44 -4.06
CA GLY A 164 -7.13 17.18 -4.18
C GLY A 164 -5.89 16.29 -4.37
N PHE A 165 -6.09 15.01 -4.68
CA PHE A 165 -5.01 14.05 -4.84
C PHE A 165 -4.70 13.91 -6.34
N ASP A 166 -3.51 14.35 -6.76
CA ASP A 166 -2.98 14.14 -8.12
C ASP A 166 -1.96 12.99 -8.18
N SER A 167 -1.53 12.49 -7.02
CA SER A 167 -0.69 11.30 -6.81
C SER A 167 -1.16 10.54 -5.56
N VAL A 168 -0.59 9.35 -5.32
CA VAL A 168 -0.88 8.52 -4.15
C VAL A 168 0.44 8.06 -3.55
N ASP A 169 0.69 8.41 -2.29
CA ASP A 169 1.92 8.02 -1.57
C ASP A 169 1.75 6.68 -0.87
N ALA A 170 0.53 6.36 -0.44
CA ALA A 170 0.19 5.03 0.06
C ALA A 170 -1.30 4.75 -0.11
N ALA A 171 -1.66 3.49 -0.32
CA ALA A 171 -3.04 3.04 -0.31
C ALA A 171 -3.16 1.65 0.30
N PHE A 172 -4.25 1.39 1.03
CA PHE A 172 -4.56 0.05 1.49
C PHE A 172 -6.07 -0.15 1.69
N PRO A 173 -6.59 -1.38 1.53
CA PRO A 173 -8.00 -1.67 1.78
C PRO A 173 -8.38 -1.40 3.24
N VAL A 174 -9.59 -0.90 3.47
CA VAL A 174 -10.12 -0.80 4.83
C VAL A 174 -10.20 -2.21 5.43
N PRO A 175 -9.62 -2.45 6.63
CA PRO A 175 -9.64 -3.75 7.27
C PRO A 175 -11.04 -4.36 7.36
N GLU A 176 -11.16 -5.63 6.97
CA GLU A 176 -12.38 -6.43 7.05
C GLU A 176 -13.57 -5.91 6.20
N ASP A 177 -13.39 -4.86 5.40
CA ASP A 177 -14.41 -4.38 4.47
C ASP A 177 -14.52 -5.28 3.23
N LYS A 178 -15.77 -5.50 2.78
CA LYS A 178 -16.08 -6.28 1.58
C LYS A 178 -16.66 -5.44 0.44
N ASN A 179 -16.77 -4.12 0.65
CA ASN A 179 -17.45 -3.19 -0.25
C ASN A 179 -16.49 -2.35 -1.10
N GLY A 180 -15.19 -2.64 -1.04
CA GLY A 180 -14.15 -1.95 -1.79
C GLY A 180 -13.75 -0.61 -1.19
N LEU A 181 -13.94 -0.41 0.12
CA LEU A 181 -13.42 0.78 0.78
C LEU A 181 -11.89 0.68 0.91
N ALA A 182 -11.20 1.77 0.63
CA ALA A 182 -9.75 1.88 0.79
C ALA A 182 -9.35 3.26 1.33
N TYR A 183 -8.26 3.30 2.10
CA TYR A 183 -7.59 4.53 2.49
C TYR A 183 -6.54 4.89 1.45
N PHE A 184 -6.46 6.18 1.12
CA PHE A 184 -5.44 6.77 0.26
C PHE A 184 -4.77 7.91 1.02
N PHE A 185 -3.45 7.98 0.96
CA PHE A 185 -2.63 8.97 1.64
C PHE A 185 -1.84 9.78 0.63
N ARG A 186 -1.72 11.08 0.91
CA ARG A 186 -0.89 12.00 0.15
C ARG A 186 -0.41 13.15 1.01
N GLY A 187 0.90 13.30 1.16
CA GLY A 187 1.51 14.31 2.01
C GLY A 187 1.00 14.21 3.45
N ASP A 188 0.33 15.26 3.91
CA ASP A 188 -0.29 15.33 5.24
C ASP A 188 -1.80 15.03 5.24
N GLN A 189 -2.37 14.62 4.10
CA GLN A 189 -3.79 14.33 3.93
C GLN A 189 -4.06 12.83 3.74
N TYR A 190 -5.26 12.41 4.10
CA TYR A 190 -5.81 11.14 3.67
C TYR A 190 -7.27 11.28 3.23
N VAL A 191 -7.72 10.35 2.40
CA VAL A 191 -9.12 10.21 1.98
C VAL A 191 -9.50 8.73 2.00
N LYS A 192 -10.75 8.44 2.33
CA LYS A 192 -11.34 7.10 2.25
C LYS A 192 -12.32 7.07 1.10
N LEU A 193 -12.06 6.18 0.14
CA LEU A 193 -12.85 6.07 -1.08
C LEU A 193 -13.52 4.70 -1.15
N LYS A 194 -14.69 4.64 -1.78
CA LYS A 194 -15.23 3.40 -2.34
C LYS A 194 -14.66 3.22 -3.73
N VAL A 195 -13.81 2.21 -3.89
CA VAL A 195 -13.19 1.82 -5.15
C VAL A 195 -14.07 0.80 -5.85
N ILE A 196 -14.36 1.03 -7.12
CA ILE A 196 -15.24 0.18 -7.94
C ILE A 196 -14.47 -0.21 -9.18
N ALA A 197 -14.26 -1.51 -9.40
CA ALA A 197 -13.35 -2.01 -10.45
C ALA A 197 -13.67 -1.50 -11.87
N SER A 198 -14.93 -1.16 -12.16
CA SER A 198 -15.38 -0.77 -13.50
C SER A 198 -16.31 0.44 -13.48
N ALA A 199 -16.20 1.29 -12.44
CA ALA A 199 -16.95 2.52 -12.34
C ALA A 199 -16.14 3.58 -11.59
N PRO A 200 -16.51 4.87 -11.70
CA PRO A 200 -15.90 5.93 -10.92
C PRO A 200 -15.86 5.62 -9.42
N ASP A 201 -14.74 5.98 -8.79
CA ASP A 201 -14.59 5.97 -7.35
C ASP A 201 -15.52 7.00 -6.67
N VAL A 202 -15.83 6.77 -5.40
CA VAL A 202 -16.74 7.64 -4.63
C VAL A 202 -16.11 8.01 -3.29
N ILE A 203 -16.12 9.30 -2.94
CA ILE A 203 -15.68 9.75 -1.62
C ILE A 203 -16.61 9.16 -0.56
N ASN A 204 -16.05 8.37 0.35
CA ASN A 204 -16.74 7.91 1.55
C ASN A 204 -16.48 8.85 2.74
N PHE A 205 -15.23 9.29 2.91
CA PHE A 205 -14.85 10.20 3.97
C PHE A 205 -13.58 10.98 3.60
N GLY A 206 -13.50 12.25 4.01
CA GLY A 206 -12.37 13.13 3.73
C GLY A 206 -12.53 13.97 2.45
N PRO A 207 -11.45 14.62 1.99
CA PRO A 207 -10.09 14.57 2.53
C PRO A 207 -9.99 15.19 3.93
N LYS A 208 -9.05 14.70 4.75
CA LYS A 208 -8.74 15.24 6.08
C LYS A 208 -7.24 15.21 6.34
N PRO A 209 -6.71 16.13 7.16
CA PRO A 209 -5.36 16.01 7.69
C PRO A 209 -5.21 14.70 8.46
N ILE A 210 -4.09 14.00 8.21
CA ILE A 210 -3.75 12.74 8.89
C ILE A 210 -3.75 12.95 10.40
N LYS A 211 -3.09 14.02 10.89
CA LYS A 211 -2.96 14.36 12.31
C LYS A 211 -4.28 14.49 13.08
N ASP A 212 -5.39 14.76 12.39
CA ASP A 212 -6.69 14.98 13.03
C ASP A 212 -7.44 13.67 13.32
N TYR A 213 -7.13 12.60 12.57
CA TYR A 213 -7.87 11.33 12.60
C TYR A 213 -7.00 10.09 12.79
N TRP A 214 -5.71 10.18 12.49
CA TRP A 214 -4.69 9.18 12.76
C TRP A 214 -3.69 9.79 13.73
N LYS A 215 -4.11 10.01 14.97
CA LYS A 215 -3.31 10.72 15.97
C LYS A 215 -2.02 9.98 16.31
N SER A 216 -2.04 8.67 16.13
CA SER A 216 -0.89 7.80 16.35
C SER A 216 0.14 7.81 15.20
N LEU A 217 -0.07 8.63 14.16
CA LEU A 217 0.88 8.87 13.06
C LEU A 217 1.62 10.21 13.19
N ASP A 218 1.70 10.81 14.37
CA ASP A 218 2.39 12.10 14.61
C ASP A 218 3.92 12.06 14.43
N TRP A 219 4.50 10.86 14.38
CA TRP A 219 5.93 10.61 14.16
C TRP A 219 6.36 10.58 12.69
N ILE A 220 5.38 10.70 11.78
CA ILE A 220 5.52 10.59 10.33
C ILE A 220 5.60 11.96 9.66
#